data_AF-A0A1G2PE17-F1
#
_entry.id   AF-A0A1G2PE17-F1
#
_cell.length_a   1.000
_cell.length_b   1.000
_cell.length_c   1.000
_cell.angle_alpha   90.00
_cell.angle_beta   90.00
_cell.angle_gamma   90.00
#
_symmetry.space_group_name_H-M   'P 1'
#
loop_
_entity.id
_entity.type
_entity.pdbx_description
1 polymer ?
#
loop_
_entity_poly.entity_id
_entity_poly.type
_entity_poly.pdbx_seq_one_letter_code
_entity_poly.pdbx_strand_id
1 'polypeptide(L)' 'MVEVLKKEHETASSLVRRFSRRIQQSGILLRARKLRFYRRRPSKTQRREAAMRRIQKQKEYEHLVKMGKTDELENM' A
#
# COMPACT_ATOMS: atom_id res chain seq x y z
N MET A 1 -13.11 1.01 -13.14
CA MET A 1 -12.82 -0.17 -13.98
C MET A 1 -11.43 0.03 -14.56
N VAL A 2 -10.55 -0.98 -14.49
CA VAL A 2 -9.21 -0.90 -15.09
C VAL A 2 -9.25 -1.67 -16.39
N GLU A 3 -9.09 -0.98 -17.50
CA GLU A 3 -9.06 -1.58 -18.83
C GLU A 3 -7.75 -1.21 -19.53
N VAL A 4 -7.23 -2.16 -20.30
CA VAL A 4 -6.03 -1.98 -21.13
C VAL A 4 -6.28 -2.63 -22.48
N LEU A 5 -6.37 -1.81 -23.52
CA LEU A 5 -6.44 -2.27 -24.91
C LEU A 5 -5.04 -2.58 -25.46
N LYS A 6 -4.98 -3.58 -26.34
CA LYS A 6 -3.76 -3.96 -27.06
C LYS A 6 -3.37 -2.84 -28.02
N LYS A 7 -2.07 -2.50 -28.04
CA LYS A 7 -1.51 -1.56 -29.03
C LYS A 7 -1.02 -2.28 -30.27
N GLU A 8 -0.89 -1.57 -31.38
CA GLU A 8 -0.23 -2.10 -32.59
C GLU A 8 1.21 -2.54 -32.27
N HIS A 9 1.61 -3.69 -32.80
CA HIS A 9 2.90 -4.35 -32.57
C HIS A 9 3.22 -4.73 -31.10
N GLU A 10 2.22 -4.82 -30.22
CA GLU A 10 2.44 -5.25 -28.83
C GLU A 10 2.45 -6.79 -28.67
N THR A 11 3.44 -7.30 -27.93
CA THR A 11 3.49 -8.70 -27.50
C THR A 11 2.52 -8.96 -26.33
N ALA A 12 1.97 -10.17 -26.25
CA ALA A 12 1.04 -10.54 -25.18
C ALA A 12 1.63 -10.32 -23.77
N SER A 13 2.92 -10.59 -23.59
CA SER A 13 3.60 -10.38 -22.31
C SER A 13 3.68 -8.91 -21.90
N SER A 14 3.91 -8.00 -22.86
CA SER A 14 3.92 -6.55 -22.57
C SER A 14 2.54 -6.08 -22.12
N LEU A 15 1.48 -6.55 -22.77
CA LEU A 15 0.10 -6.23 -22.44
C LEU A 15 -0.24 -6.66 -20.99
N VAL A 16 0.09 -7.90 -20.61
CA VAL A 16 -0.11 -8.42 -19.25
C VAL A 16 0.65 -7.61 -18.21
N ARG A 17 1.89 -7.20 -18.51
CA ARG A 17 2.68 -6.36 -17.62
C ARG A 17 2.04 -4.99 -17.41
N ARG A 18 1.56 -4.33 -18.49
CA ARG A 18 0.86 -3.04 -18.40
C ARG A 18 -0.42 -3.17 -17.59
N PHE A 19 -1.21 -4.21 -17.83
CA PHE A 19 -2.42 -4.51 -17.08
C PHE A 19 -2.12 -4.69 -15.59
N SER A 20 -1.13 -5.52 -15.24
CA SER A 20 -0.72 -5.78 -13.86
C SER A 20 -0.29 -4.50 -13.15
N ARG A 21 0.54 -3.66 -13.81
CA ARG A 21 0.95 -2.36 -13.27
C ARG A 21 -0.26 -1.44 -13.05
N ARG A 22 -1.20 -1.40 -13.99
CA ARG A 22 -2.39 -0.54 -13.89
C ARG A 22 -3.34 -1.01 -12.78
N ILE A 23 -3.47 -2.33 -12.57
CA ILE A 23 -4.17 -2.91 -11.41
C ILE A 23 -3.49 -2.49 -10.11
N GLN A 24 -2.18 -2.67 -9.99
CA GLN A 24 -1.43 -2.31 -8.79
C GLN A 24 -1.58 -0.83 -8.45
N GLN A 25 -1.38 0.04 -9.44
CA GLN A 25 -1.52 1.49 -9.30
C GLN A 25 -2.95 1.92 -8.98
N SER A 26 -3.96 1.24 -9.53
CA SER A 26 -5.37 1.56 -9.24
C SER A 26 -5.78 1.26 -7.79
N GLY A 27 -5.02 0.42 -7.07
CA GLY A 27 -5.35 0.01 -5.71
C GLY A 27 -6.65 -0.81 -5.60
N ILE A 28 -7.26 -1.22 -6.72
CA ILE A 28 -8.58 -1.87 -6.73
C ILE A 28 -8.57 -3.20 -5.95
N LEU A 29 -7.46 -3.95 -6.02
CA LEU A 29 -7.27 -5.18 -5.25
C LEU A 29 -7.16 -4.90 -3.75
N LEU A 30 -6.42 -3.86 -3.35
CA LEU A 30 -6.31 -3.46 -1.94
C LEU A 30 -7.67 -3.04 -1.38
N ARG A 31 -8.44 -2.27 -2.16
CA ARG A 31 -9.80 -1.88 -1.81
C ARG A 31 -10.72 -3.08 -1.69
N ALA A 32 -10.72 -3.99 -2.67
CA ALA A 32 -11.52 -5.21 -2.64
C ALA A 32 -11.20 -6.08 -1.42
N ARG A 33 -9.90 -6.27 -1.10
CA ARG A 33 -9.46 -7.00 0.10
C ARG A 33 -9.91 -6.32 1.40
N LYS A 34 -9.85 -4.99 1.46
CA LYS A 34 -10.30 -4.21 2.63
C LYS A 34 -11.82 -4.29 2.86
N LEU A 35 -12.59 -4.32 1.78
CA LEU A 35 -14.07 -4.35 1.80
C LEU A 35 -14.66 -5.76 1.89
N ARG A 36 -13.84 -6.81 1.70
CA ARG A 36 -14.29 -8.21 1.70
C ARG A 36 -15.08 -8.62 2.93
N PHE A 37 -14.74 -8.08 4.09
CA PHE A 37 -15.37 -8.42 5.36
C PHE A 37 -15.82 -7.17 6.11
N TYR A 38 -16.94 -7.29 6.82
CA TYR A 38 -17.40 -6.23 7.72
C TYR A 38 -16.36 -5.96 8.80
N ARG A 39 -16.08 -4.68 9.04
CA ARG A 39 -15.22 -4.23 10.14
C ARG A 39 -16.03 -3.31 11.03
N ARG A 40 -16.15 -3.66 12.31
CA ARG A 40 -16.78 -2.80 13.32
C ARG A 40 -16.03 -1.48 13.41
N ARG A 41 -16.76 -0.38 13.60
CA ARG A 41 -16.14 0.93 13.86
C ARG A 41 -15.27 0.86 15.13
N PRO A 42 -14.05 1.42 15.11
CA PRO A 42 -13.16 1.38 16.27
C PRO A 42 -13.70 2.25 17.42
N SER A 43 -13.47 1.80 18.65
CA SER A 43 -13.83 2.58 19.85
C SER A 43 -12.95 3.84 20.00
N LYS A 44 -13.29 4.74 20.93
CA LYS A 44 -12.48 5.93 21.24
C LYS A 44 -11.05 5.55 21.66
N THR A 45 -10.91 4.52 22.49
CA THR A 45 -9.61 4.01 22.96
C THR A 45 -8.79 3.42 21.82
N GLN A 46 -9.38 2.56 20.98
CA GLN A 46 -8.69 1.97 19.83
C GLN A 46 -8.21 3.03 18.83
N ARG A 47 -8.98 4.11 18.64
CA ARG A 47 -8.57 5.25 17.80
C ARG A 47 -7.36 5.98 18.39
N ARG A 48 -7.34 6.20 19.71
CA ARG A 48 -6.21 6.84 20.41
C ARG A 48 -4.95 6.00 20.33
N GLU A 49 -5.02 4.70 20.62
CA GLU A 49 -3.88 3.79 20.50
C GLU A 49 -3.31 3.75 19.08
N ALA A 50 -4.17 3.69 18.07
CA ALA A 50 -3.75 3.74 16.67
C ALA A 50 -3.11 5.08 16.26
N ALA A 51 -3.47 6.18 16.91
CA ALA A 51 -2.83 7.49 16.72
C ALA A 51 -1.46 7.53 17.41
N MET A 52 -1.37 7.06 18.66
CA MET A 52 -0.10 6.98 19.41
C MET A 52 0.92 6.08 18.70
N ARG A 53 0.50 4.92 18.19
CA ARG A 53 1.36 4.05 17.38
C ARG A 53 1.89 4.74 16.12
N ARG A 54 1.08 5.58 15.45
CA ARG A 54 1.54 6.34 14.28
C ARG A 54 2.61 7.37 14.65
N ILE A 55 2.40 8.10 15.74
CA ILE A 55 3.39 9.07 16.24
C ILE A 55 4.68 8.36 16.64
N GLN A 56 4.59 7.22 17.33
CA GLN A 56 5.75 6.46 17.76
C GLN A 56 6.58 5.96 16.57
N LYS A 57 5.93 5.34 15.58
CA LYS A 57 6.60 4.89 14.34
C LYS A 57 7.26 6.05 13.58
N GLN A 58 6.61 7.21 13.53
CA GLN A 58 7.17 8.39 12.88
C GLN A 58 8.46 8.85 13.58
N LYS A 59 8.47 8.88 14.91
CA LYS A 59 9.66 9.22 15.70
C LYS A 59 10.80 8.21 15.51
N GLU A 60 10.47 6.92 15.49
CA GLU A 60 11.43 5.85 15.23
C GLU A 60 12.06 6.00 13.84
N TYR A 61 11.24 6.24 12.82
CA TYR A 61 11.71 6.51 11.45
C TYR A 61 12.65 7.72 11.41
N GLU A 62 12.24 8.86 11.98
CA GLU A 62 13.07 10.07 12.02
C GLU A 62 14.40 9.86 12.75
N HIS A 63 14.39 9.08 13.84
CA HIS A 63 15.61 8.75 14.56
C HIS A 63 16.55 7.89 13.71
N LEU A 64 16.02 6.85 13.05
CA LEU A 64 16.80 5.95 12.19
C LEU A 64 17.37 6.69 10.97
N VAL A 65 16.60 7.60 10.37
CA VAL A 65 17.06 8.50 9.32
C VAL A 65 18.23 9.35 9.81
N LYS A 66 18.14 9.94 11.01
CA LYS A 66 19.24 10.72 11.61
C LYS A 66 20.50 9.87 11.88
N MET A 67 20.32 8.59 12.19
CA MET A 67 21.42 7.65 12.41
C MET A 67 21.99 7.04 11.11
N GLY A 68 21.43 7.37 9.94
CA GLY A 68 21.83 6.78 8.67
C GLY A 68 21.48 5.30 8.52
N LYS A 69 20.55 4.78 9.34
CA LYS A 69 20.14 3.37 9.40
C LYS A 69 18.81 3.12 8.70
N THR A 70 18.64 3.68 7.50
CA THR A 70 17.40 3.55 6.73
C THR A 70 17.12 2.12 6.27
N ASP A 71 18.17 1.33 6.07
CA ASP A 71 18.08 -0.05 5.55
C ASP A 71 17.47 -1.04 6.57
N GLU A 72 17.47 -0.71 7.87
CA GLU A 72 16.86 -1.52 8.93
C GLU A 72 15.31 -1.52 8.84
N LEU A 73 14.70 -0.58 8.09
CA LEU A 73 13.24 -0.49 7.91
C LEU A 73 12.72 -1.01 6.56
N GLU A 74 13.56 -1.08 5.52
CA GLU A 74 13.13 -1.63 4.22
C GLU A 74 12.91 -3.15 4.24
N ASN A 75 13.47 -3.84 5.24
CA ASN A 75 13.41 -5.29 5.40
C ASN A 75 12.34 -5.79 6.39
N MET A 76 11.43 -4.92 6.87
CA MET A 76 10.29 -5.27 7.74
C MET A 76 8.94 -5.12 7.04
#